data_AF-A0A497NHL5-F1
#
_entry.id   AF-A0A497NHL5-F1
#
_cell.length_a   1.000
_cell.length_b   1.000
_cell.length_c   1.000
_cell.angle_alpha   90.00
_cell.angle_beta   90.00
_cell.angle_gamma   90.00
#
_symmetry.space_group_name_H-M   'P 1'
#
loop_
_entity.id
_entity.type
_entity.pdbx_description
1 polymer ?
#
loop_
_entity_poly.entity_id
_entity_poly.type
_entity_poly.pdbx_seq_one_letter_code
_entity_poly.pdbx_strand_id
1 'polypeptide(L)' 'MSKEGLGEGPKGLPAEVFDPEEFVRISERALYCTVKRVGDVVKLKLRTPRRLYTLKV' A
#
# COMPACT_ATOMS: atom_id res chain seq x y z
N MET A 1 -6.01 12.13 -21.52
CA MET A 1 -4.75 11.91 -20.79
C MET A 1 -4.98 10.75 -19.84
N SER A 2 -4.33 9.65 -20.16
CA SER A 2 -4.64 8.28 -19.73
C SER A 2 -4.40 8.09 -18.24
N LYS A 3 -5.46 7.77 -17.47
CA LYS A 3 -5.29 7.13 -16.17
C LYS A 3 -5.05 5.65 -16.45
N GLU A 4 -3.80 5.29 -16.67
CA GLU A 4 -3.39 3.89 -16.75
C GLU A 4 -3.63 3.22 -15.39
N GLY A 5 -4.14 1.99 -15.47
CA GLY A 5 -4.83 1.29 -14.40
C GLY A 5 -3.94 0.98 -13.21
N LEU A 6 -4.37 1.45 -12.04
CA LEU A 6 -4.03 0.78 -10.79
C LEU A 6 -5.02 -0.36 -10.63
N GLY A 7 -4.55 -1.59 -10.83
CA GLY A 7 -5.33 -2.82 -10.77
C GLY A 7 -6.39 -2.77 -9.68
N GLU A 8 -7.65 -2.59 -10.09
CA GLU A 8 -8.80 -2.52 -9.19
C GLU A 8 -9.11 -3.92 -8.70
N GLY A 9 -8.36 -4.35 -7.68
CA GLY A 9 -8.77 -5.46 -6.83
C GLY A 9 -10.06 -5.10 -6.07
N PRO A 10 -10.82 -6.10 -5.58
CA PRO A 10 -12.10 -5.88 -4.92
C PRO A 10 -11.98 -4.87 -3.77
N LYS A 11 -12.88 -3.87 -3.77
CA LYS A 11 -12.99 -2.82 -2.75
C LYS A 11 -13.12 -3.47 -1.37
N GLY A 12 -12.22 -3.15 -0.44
CA GLY A 12 -12.26 -3.66 0.94
C GLY A 12 -11.24 -4.76 1.28
N LEU A 13 -10.60 -5.39 0.31
CA LEU A 13 -9.55 -6.38 0.57
C LEU A 13 -8.16 -5.71 0.65
N PRO A 14 -7.30 -6.03 1.64
CA PRO A 14 -5.94 -5.51 1.67
C PRO A 14 -5.11 -5.99 0.46
N ALA A 15 -4.10 -5.22 0.05
CA ALA A 15 -3.10 -5.60 -0.94
C ALA A 15 -1.73 -5.71 -0.27
N GLU A 16 -0.93 -6.66 -0.74
CA GLU A 16 0.52 -6.65 -0.52
C GLU A 16 1.20 -6.04 -1.74
N VAL A 17 2.16 -5.16 -1.51
CA VAL A 17 3.02 -4.52 -2.51
C VAL A 17 4.43 -5.01 -2.23
N PHE A 18 5.11 -5.50 -3.26
CA PHE A 18 6.46 -6.04 -3.15
C PHE A 18 7.54 -5.07 -3.68
N ASP A 19 7.14 -4.16 -4.58
CA ASP A 19 8.00 -3.11 -5.14
C ASP A 19 8.02 -1.88 -4.21
N PRO A 20 9.16 -1.51 -3.61
CA PRO A 20 9.29 -0.31 -2.80
C PRO A 20 8.93 0.97 -3.55
N GLU A 21 9.28 1.07 -4.82
CA GLU A 21 9.00 2.25 -5.66
C GLU A 21 7.50 2.39 -5.91
N GLU A 22 6.78 1.28 -6.13
CA GLU A 22 5.31 1.28 -6.19
C GLU A 22 4.69 1.72 -4.86
N PHE A 23 5.23 1.23 -3.74
CA PHE A 23 4.76 1.62 -2.42
C PHE A 23 4.91 3.14 -2.19
N VAL A 24 6.04 3.72 -2.60
CA VAL A 24 6.27 5.18 -2.54
C VAL A 24 5.26 5.92 -3.41
N ARG A 25 5.01 5.50 -4.66
CA ARG A 25 3.97 6.12 -5.52
C ARG A 25 2.57 6.07 -4.89
N ILE A 26 2.22 4.98 -4.21
CA ILE A 26 0.93 4.88 -3.52
C ILE A 26 0.88 5.79 -2.29
N SER A 27 2.02 6.02 -1.63
CA SER A 27 2.11 6.83 -0.42
C SER A 27 1.71 8.29 -0.64
N GLU A 28 1.94 8.83 -1.84
CA GLU A 28 1.59 10.21 -2.22
C GLU A 28 0.09 10.51 -2.09
N ARG A 29 -0.76 9.48 -2.23
CA ARG A 29 -2.22 9.58 -2.11
C ARG A 29 -2.78 8.86 -0.88
N ALA A 30 -1.91 8.39 0.02
CA ALA A 30 -2.32 7.74 1.25
C ALA A 30 -2.74 8.78 2.29
N LEU A 31 -3.71 8.44 3.12
CA LEU A 31 -4.14 9.27 4.24
C LEU A 31 -3.11 9.24 5.37
N TYR A 32 -2.53 8.05 5.60
CA TYR A 32 -1.49 7.83 6.59
C TYR A 32 -0.75 6.52 6.32
N CYS A 33 0.44 6.40 6.90
CA CYS A 33 1.21 5.16 6.98
C CYS A 33 1.25 4.66 8.43
N THR A 34 1.01 3.37 8.64
CA THR A 34 1.21 2.70 9.92
C THR A 34 2.41 1.76 9.82
N VAL A 35 3.31 1.85 10.79
CA VAL A 35 4.46 0.95 10.92
C VAL A 35 4.15 -0.11 11.98
N LYS A 36 4.18 -1.39 11.61
CA LYS A 36 4.01 -2.50 12.55
C LYS A 36 5.21 -3.44 12.52
N ARG A 37 5.96 -3.49 13.62
CA ARG A 37 7.06 -4.44 13.81
C ARG A 37 6.50 -5.77 14.35
N VAL A 38 6.94 -6.89 13.80
CA VAL A 38 6.58 -8.25 14.23
C VAL A 38 7.83 -9.11 14.14
N GLY A 39 8.48 -9.36 15.27
CA GLY A 39 9.80 -9.98 15.29
C GLY A 39 10.79 -9.14 14.50
N ASP A 40 11.51 -9.78 13.58
CA ASP A 40 12.50 -9.14 12.72
C ASP A 40 11.92 -8.52 11.44
N VAL A 41 10.60 -8.63 11.24
CA VAL A 41 9.91 -8.11 10.04
C VAL A 41 9.13 -6.85 10.39
N VAL A 42 9.21 -5.84 9.52
CA VAL A 42 8.42 -4.61 9.59
C VAL A 42 7.37 -4.60 8.49
N LYS A 43 6.12 -4.37 8.87
CA LYS A 43 5.00 -4.18 7.93
C LYS A 43 4.68 -2.70 7.86
N LEU A 44 5.00 -2.07 6.74
CA LEU A 44 4.59 -0.72 6.40
C LEU A 44 3.20 -0.79 5.76
N LYS A 45 2.23 -0.03 6.28
CA LYS A 45 0.84 -0.12 5.86
C LYS A 45 0.30 1.24 5.45
N LEU A 46 0.02 1.44 4.16
CA LEU A 46 -0.60 2.65 3.65
C LEU A 46 -2.12 2.51 3.66
N ARG A 47 -2.80 3.41 4.37
CA ARG A 47 -4.25 3.53 4.26
C ARG A 47 -4.61 4.52 3.17
N THR A 48 -5.28 4.04 2.14
CA THR A 48 -5.97 4.89 1.16
C THR A 48 -7.49 4.84 1.43
N PRO A 49 -8.29 5.77 0.86
CA PRO A 49 -9.74 5.72 1.01
C PRO A 49 -10.38 4.41 0.53
N ARG A 50 -9.75 3.71 -0.43
CA ARG A 50 -10.30 2.49 -1.05
C ARG A 50 -9.71 1.19 -0.50
N ARG A 51 -8.43 1.20 -0.13
CA ARG A 51 -7.67 -0.02 0.17
C ARG A 51 -6.52 0.21 1.16
N LEU A 52 -6.17 -0.84 1.89
CA LEU A 52 -4.95 -0.92 2.70
C LEU A 52 -3.85 -1.63 1.90
N TYR A 53 -2.70 -0.99 1.71
CA TYR A 53 -1.53 -1.57 1.05
C TYR A 53 -0.46 -1.89 2.09
N THR A 54 0.19 -3.05 1.99
CA THR A 54 1.25 -3.47 2.91
C THR A 54 2.53 -3.77 2.15
N LEU A 55 3.65 -3.22 2.59
CA LEU A 55 5.00 -3.63 2.20
C LEU A 55 5.67 -4.28 3.41
N LYS A 56 6.29 -5.44 3.20
CA LYS A 56 7.12 -6.11 4.22
C LYS A 56 8.58 -5.79 3.94
N VAL A 57 9.28 -5.31 4.96
CA VAL A 57 10.74 -5.11 4.97
C VAL A 57 11.35 -5.81 6.17
#